data_AF-A0A9D5PP83-F1
#
_entry.id   AF-A0A9D5PP83-F1
#
_cell.length_a   1.000
_cell.length_b   1.000
_cell.length_c   1.000
_cell.angle_alpha   90.00
_cell.angle_beta   90.00
_cell.angle_gamma   90.00
#
_symmetry.space_group_name_H-M   'P 1'
#
loop_
_entity.id
_entity.type
_entity.pdbx_description
1 polymer ?
#
loop_
_entity_poly.entity_id
_entity_poly.type
_entity_poly.pdbx_seq_one_letter_code
_entity_poly.pdbx_strand_id
1 'polypeptide(L)'
;MKKFLIATLNIILFLIISAAVAAGCFYCYKNCTEFKALFGPGGTEVLGKTNIAQSLSMRSERAGIVALYIFTGIIIVQILVLFVAVAVYRGIRKSGDSAEVKLARLANADIFLDLPLYIGLFGSVSSFMVMSFSSSSGQLIAYSSTLIGIIFCTCLRVFLMYPLKSKLISQTSGKANQVQE
;
A
#
# COMPACT_ATOMS: atom_id res chain seq x y z
N MET A 1 5.44 25.06 16.60
CA MET A 1 5.75 23.84 17.40
C MET A 1 4.73 22.71 17.24
N LYS A 2 3.42 22.89 17.51
CA LYS A 2 2.43 21.78 17.42
C LYS A 2 2.36 21.07 16.05
N LYS A 3 2.48 21.80 14.93
CA LYS A 3 2.49 21.19 13.57
C LYS A 3 3.72 20.31 13.32
N PHE A 4 4.89 20.75 13.81
CA PHE A 4 6.14 19.99 13.73
C PHE A 4 6.08 18.74 14.60
N LEU A 5 5.60 18.86 15.85
CA LEU A 5 5.43 17.73 16.77
C LEU A 5 4.48 16.65 16.20
N ILE A 6 3.36 17.05 15.60
CA ILE A 6 2.42 16.12 14.97
C ILE A 6 3.05 15.44 13.74
N ALA A 7 3.83 16.17 12.94
CA ALA A 7 4.54 15.59 11.81
C ALA A 7 5.60 14.58 12.26
N THR A 8 6.39 14.90 13.29
CA THR A 8 7.38 14.00 13.87
C THR A 8 6.75 12.75 14.48
N LEU A 9 5.66 12.89 15.24
CA LEU A 9 4.92 11.76 15.82
C LEU A 9 4.39 10.80 14.74
N ASN A 10 3.88 11.38 13.65
CA ASN A 10 3.37 10.64 12.51
C ASN A 10 4.46 9.87 11.75
N ILE A 11 5.65 10.46 11.61
CA ILE A 11 6.82 9.79 11.02
C ILE A 11 7.30 8.65 11.93
N ILE A 12 7.33 8.86 13.25
CA ILE A 12 7.69 7.81 14.21
C ILE A 12 6.68 6.67 14.16
N LEU A 13 5.38 6.96 14.10
CA LEU A 13 4.33 5.95 13.96
C LEU A 13 4.48 5.16 12.66
N PHE A 14 4.78 5.83 11.54
CA PHE A 14 5.05 5.18 10.27
C PHE A 14 6.25 4.23 10.37
N LEU A 15 7.36 4.66 10.99
CA LEU A 15 8.54 3.82 11.18
C LEU A 15 8.26 2.60 12.06
N ILE A 16 7.49 2.76 13.14
CA ILE A 16 7.09 1.65 14.01
C ILE A 16 6.24 0.64 13.25
N ILE A 17 5.22 1.11 12.50
CA ILE A 17 4.35 0.23 11.70
C ILE A 17 5.16 -0.48 10.61
N SER A 18 6.05 0.23 9.91
CA SER A 18 6.91 -0.34 8.88
C SER A 18 7.85 -1.42 9.46
N ALA A 19 8.46 -1.16 10.62
CA ALA A 19 9.31 -2.12 11.31
C ALA A 19 8.51 -3.34 11.79
N ALA A 20 7.30 -3.14 12.32
CA ALA A 20 6.41 -4.22 12.75
C ALA A 20 5.98 -5.10 11.57
N VAL A 21 5.65 -4.51 10.42
CA VAL A 21 5.32 -5.25 9.20
C VAL A 21 6.52 -6.04 8.69
N ALA A 22 7.70 -5.42 8.61
CA ALA A 22 8.91 -6.11 8.18
C ALA A 22 9.27 -7.28 9.12
N ALA A 23 9.21 -7.06 10.43
CA ALA A 23 9.43 -8.09 11.44
C ALA A 23 8.36 -9.19 11.36
N GLY A 24 7.09 -8.84 11.13
CA GLY A 24 5.98 -9.79 10.96
C GLY A 24 6.17 -10.67 9.73
N CYS A 25 6.49 -10.07 8.57
CA CYS A 25 6.80 -10.82 7.35
C CYS A 25 8.00 -11.75 7.54
N PHE A 26 9.06 -11.28 8.21
CA PHE A 26 10.24 -12.09 8.51
C PHE A 26 9.92 -13.23 9.50
N TYR A 27 9.10 -12.96 10.51
CA TYR A 27 8.64 -13.96 11.48
C TYR A 27 7.76 -15.02 10.81
N CYS A 28 6.82 -14.63 9.95
CA CYS A 28 6.00 -15.56 9.18
C CYS A 28 6.85 -16.42 8.24
N TYR A 29 7.87 -15.85 7.60
CA TYR A 29 8.78 -16.61 6.74
C TYR A 29 9.61 -17.65 7.49
N LYS A 30 10.00 -17.37 8.74
CA LYS A 30 10.75 -18.33 9.57
C LYS A 30 9.88 -19.40 10.22
N ASN A 31 8.69 -19.05 10.68
CA ASN A 31 7.88 -19.93 11.52
C ASN A 31 6.76 -20.65 10.78
N CYS A 32 6.31 -20.14 9.62
CA CYS A 32 5.22 -20.75 8.86
C CYS A 32 5.76 -21.38 7.57
N THR A 33 5.74 -22.71 7.51
CA THR A 33 6.14 -23.47 6.31
C THR A 33 5.28 -23.12 5.11
N GLU A 34 3.98 -22.90 5.30
CA GLU A 34 3.03 -22.46 4.25
C GLU A 34 3.38 -21.08 3.70
N PHE A 35 3.71 -20.13 4.59
CA PHE A 35 4.14 -18.79 4.16
C PHE A 35 5.49 -18.87 3.45
N LYS A 36 6.42 -19.68 3.94
CA LYS A 36 7.68 -19.96 3.24
C LYS A 36 7.43 -20.61 1.88
N ALA A 37 6.42 -21.47 1.73
CA ALA A 37 6.04 -22.12 0.49
C ALA A 37 5.39 -21.16 -0.53
N LEU A 38 4.73 -20.08 -0.08
CA LEU A 38 4.21 -19.02 -0.96
C LEU A 38 5.33 -18.25 -1.69
N PHE A 39 6.51 -18.14 -1.08
CA PHE A 39 7.64 -17.41 -1.63
C PHE A 39 8.77 -18.33 -2.14
N GLY A 40 8.92 -19.52 -1.57
CA GLY A 40 9.92 -20.53 -1.93
C GLY A 40 9.53 -21.39 -3.14
N PRO A 41 10.35 -22.40 -3.49
CA PRO A 41 10.02 -23.34 -4.56
C PRO A 41 8.69 -24.03 -4.26
N GLY A 42 7.65 -23.70 -5.04
CA GLY A 42 6.41 -24.47 -5.08
C GLY A 42 6.78 -25.92 -5.41
N GLY A 43 6.34 -26.85 -4.55
CA GLY A 43 6.75 -28.23 -4.58
C GLY A 43 6.69 -28.86 -5.98
N THR A 44 7.86 -29.12 -6.54
CA THR A 44 8.10 -30.32 -7.32
C THR A 44 9.38 -30.94 -6.78
N GLU A 45 9.19 -31.85 -5.83
CA GLU A 45 10.18 -32.83 -5.44
C GLU A 45 10.61 -33.58 -6.71
N VAL A 46 11.79 -33.29 -7.23
CA VAL A 46 12.40 -34.12 -8.26
C VAL A 46 12.83 -35.44 -7.62
N LEU A 47 12.16 -36.53 -8.01
CA LEU A 47 12.62 -37.90 -7.79
C LEU A 47 13.98 -38.10 -8.47
N GLY A 48 15.07 -37.94 -7.72
CA GLY A 48 16.39 -38.39 -8.16
C GLY A 48 17.56 -37.61 -7.58
N LYS A 49 18.41 -38.29 -6.79
CA LYS A 49 19.72 -37.79 -6.34
C LYS A 49 20.63 -37.54 -7.55
N THR A 50 20.84 -36.29 -7.95
CA THR A 50 22.03 -35.87 -8.70
C THR A 50 22.57 -34.55 -8.14
N ASN A 51 23.90 -34.41 -8.09
CA ASN A 51 24.65 -33.28 -7.51
C ASN A 51 24.32 -31.88 -8.07
N ILE A 52 23.46 -31.78 -9.10
CA ILE A 52 22.97 -30.50 -9.66
C ILE A 52 21.75 -29.96 -8.88
N ALA A 53 21.05 -30.81 -8.11
CA ALA A 53 19.89 -30.42 -7.31
C ALA A 53 20.23 -29.40 -6.20
N GLN A 54 21.46 -29.40 -5.67
CA GLN A 54 21.88 -28.41 -4.67
C GLN A 54 22.02 -27.00 -5.26
N SER A 55 22.45 -26.84 -6.52
CA SER A 55 22.60 -25.50 -7.11
C SER A 55 21.26 -24.87 -7.51
N LEU A 56 20.30 -25.67 -7.99
CA LEU A 56 18.95 -25.21 -8.30
C LEU A 56 18.10 -24.90 -7.05
N SER A 57 18.18 -25.76 -6.02
CA SER A 57 17.47 -25.50 -4.74
C SER A 57 18.01 -24.24 -4.04
N MET A 58 19.32 -24.02 -4.02
CA MET A 58 19.92 -22.78 -3.49
C MET A 58 19.52 -21.54 -4.30
N ARG A 59 19.41 -21.65 -5.64
CA ARG A 59 18.97 -20.53 -6.49
C ARG A 59 17.49 -20.20 -6.27
N SER A 60 16.66 -21.21 -6.07
CA SER A 60 15.23 -21.04 -5.80
C SER A 60 14.97 -20.45 -4.40
N GLU A 61 15.72 -20.86 -3.38
CA GLU A 61 15.61 -20.27 -2.04
C GLU A 61 16.02 -18.79 -2.04
N ARG A 62 17.08 -18.42 -2.76
CA ARG A 62 17.48 -17.02 -2.94
C ARG A 62 16.43 -16.20 -3.67
N ALA A 63 15.79 -16.77 -4.71
CA ALA A 63 14.70 -16.10 -5.41
C ALA A 63 13.50 -15.84 -4.49
N GLY A 64 13.15 -16.78 -3.62
CA GLY A 64 12.07 -16.59 -2.65
C GLY A 64 12.35 -15.52 -1.60
N ILE A 65 13.60 -15.39 -1.15
CA ILE A 65 14.01 -14.30 -0.26
C ILE A 65 13.89 -12.94 -0.98
N VAL A 66 14.30 -12.84 -2.25
CA VAL A 66 14.15 -11.62 -3.05
C VAL A 66 12.68 -11.26 -3.25
N ALA A 67 11.84 -12.25 -3.55
CA ALA A 67 10.40 -12.08 -3.69
C ALA A 67 9.76 -11.53 -2.40
N LEU A 68 10.16 -12.05 -1.24
CA LEU A 68 9.71 -11.57 0.06
C LEU A 68 10.12 -10.11 0.32
N TYR A 69 11.35 -9.73 -0.02
CA TYR A 69 11.79 -8.33 0.13
C TYR A 69 10.99 -7.39 -0.77
N ILE A 70 10.69 -7.78 -2.01
CA ILE A 70 9.86 -6.98 -2.93
C ILE A 70 8.44 -6.85 -2.40
N PHE A 71 7.81 -7.96 -1.96
CA PHE A 71 6.48 -7.93 -1.36
C PHE A 71 6.42 -7.04 -0.12
N THR A 72 7.40 -7.18 0.79
CA THR A 72 7.51 -6.36 2.00
C THR A 72 7.70 -4.88 1.63
N GLY A 73 8.54 -4.59 0.65
CA GLY A 73 8.76 -3.23 0.14
C GLY A 73 7.48 -2.59 -0.41
N ILE A 74 6.71 -3.34 -1.21
CA ILE A 74 5.42 -2.87 -1.74
C ILE A 74 4.46 -2.51 -0.59
N ILE A 75 4.34 -3.37 0.43
CA ILE A 75 3.49 -3.09 1.60
C ILE A 75 3.94 -1.83 2.34
N ILE A 76 5.24 -1.64 2.56
CA ILE A 76 5.77 -0.46 3.26
C ILE A 76 5.44 0.81 2.47
N VAL A 77 5.64 0.80 1.15
CA VAL A 77 5.29 1.94 0.29
C VAL A 77 3.78 2.19 0.29
N GLN A 78 2.96 1.13 0.32
CA GLN A 78 1.50 1.23 0.43
C GLN A 78 1.08 1.97 1.71
N ILE A 79 1.71 1.64 2.83
CA ILE A 79 1.46 2.29 4.13
C ILE A 79 1.92 3.75 4.10
N LEU A 80 3.03 4.06 3.45
CA LEU A 80 3.54 5.43 3.31
C LEU A 80 2.54 6.30 2.54
N VAL A 81 2.07 5.80 1.41
CA VAL A 81 1.09 6.51 0.57
C VAL A 81 -0.22 6.72 1.34
N LEU A 82 -0.71 5.70 2.04
CA LEU A 82 -1.88 5.81 2.89
C LEU A 82 -1.72 6.93 3.93
N PHE A 83 -0.54 7.00 4.53
CA PHE A 83 -0.20 8.03 5.49
C PHE A 83 -0.22 9.44 4.89
N VAL A 84 0.41 9.62 3.72
CA VAL A 84 0.42 10.89 2.98
C VAL A 84 -1.00 11.32 2.58
N ALA A 85 -1.80 10.41 2.04
CA ALA A 85 -3.19 10.69 1.65
C ALA A 85 -4.01 11.20 2.85
N VAL A 86 -3.92 10.52 4.00
CA VAL A 86 -4.61 10.95 5.24
C VAL A 86 -4.08 12.29 5.74
N ALA A 87 -2.77 12.53 5.67
CA ALA A 87 -2.16 13.79 6.12
C ALA A 87 -2.59 14.98 5.26
N VAL A 88 -2.55 14.86 3.94
CA VAL A 88 -3.03 15.87 2.98
C VAL A 88 -4.51 16.18 3.25
N TYR A 89 -5.31 15.14 3.46
CA TYR A 89 -6.74 15.27 3.71
C TYR A 89 -7.08 15.97 5.02
N ARG A 90 -6.39 15.60 6.10
CA ARG A 90 -6.49 16.28 7.40
C ARG A 90 -6.04 17.73 7.31
N GLY A 91 -5.04 18.02 6.47
CA GLY A 91 -4.62 19.37 6.13
C GLY A 91 -5.77 20.19 5.56
N ILE A 92 -6.41 19.70 4.48
CA ILE A 92 -7.54 20.39 3.81
C ILE A 92 -8.73 20.57 4.75
N ARG A 93 -9.06 19.56 5.57
CA ARG A 93 -10.16 19.65 6.55
C ARG A 93 -9.90 20.72 7.62
N LYS A 94 -8.64 20.93 8.02
CA LYS A 94 -8.25 21.90 9.05
C LYS A 94 -7.96 23.30 8.49
N SER A 95 -7.85 23.45 7.18
CA SER A 95 -7.72 24.77 6.54
C SER A 95 -8.90 25.66 6.91
N GLY A 96 -8.65 26.94 7.20
CA GLY A 96 -9.70 27.94 7.44
C GLY A 96 -10.39 28.43 6.17
N ASP A 97 -10.03 27.87 5.01
CA ASP A 97 -10.46 28.37 3.71
C ASP A 97 -11.98 28.24 3.49
N SER A 98 -12.51 29.10 2.62
CA SER A 98 -13.91 29.07 2.16
C SER A 98 -14.27 27.71 1.55
N ALA A 99 -15.54 27.33 1.63
CA ALA A 99 -16.04 26.03 1.16
C ALA A 99 -15.67 25.74 -0.30
N GLU A 100 -15.71 26.76 -1.18
CA GLU A 100 -15.33 26.64 -2.59
C GLU A 100 -13.83 26.35 -2.77
N VAL A 101 -12.96 27.06 -2.04
CA VAL A 101 -11.51 26.85 -2.09
C VAL A 101 -11.13 25.47 -1.56
N LYS A 102 -11.84 24.98 -0.53
CA LYS A 102 -11.67 23.61 -0.03
C LYS A 102 -12.12 22.57 -1.04
N LEU A 103 -13.21 22.82 -1.78
CA LEU A 103 -13.69 21.95 -2.85
C LEU A 103 -12.66 21.85 -3.99
N ALA A 104 -12.07 22.98 -4.39
CA ALA A 104 -11.01 23.01 -5.40
C ALA A 104 -9.73 22.27 -4.92
N ARG A 105 -9.31 22.47 -3.66
CA ARG A 105 -8.16 21.74 -3.09
C ARG A 105 -8.44 20.25 -2.93
N LEU A 106 -9.67 19.88 -2.61
CA LEU A 106 -10.11 18.48 -2.50
C LEU A 106 -10.08 17.80 -3.87
N ALA A 107 -10.48 18.48 -4.95
CA ALA A 107 -10.39 17.97 -6.31
C ALA A 107 -8.93 17.72 -6.73
N ASN A 108 -8.02 18.64 -6.41
CA ASN A 108 -6.58 18.42 -6.64
C ASN A 108 -5.98 17.30 -5.78
N ALA A 109 -6.56 17.04 -4.60
CA ALA A 109 -6.09 15.99 -3.71
C ALA A 109 -6.62 14.58 -4.07
N ASP A 110 -7.60 14.47 -4.98
CA ASP A 110 -8.17 13.19 -5.41
C ASP A 110 -7.10 12.27 -6.03
N ILE A 111 -6.09 12.85 -6.70
CA ILE A 111 -4.95 12.10 -7.23
C ILE A 111 -4.18 11.32 -6.15
N PHE A 112 -4.15 11.81 -4.91
CA PHE A 112 -3.49 11.12 -3.81
C PHE A 112 -4.29 9.89 -3.33
N LEU A 113 -5.59 9.83 -3.60
CA LEU A 113 -6.43 8.68 -3.30
C LEU A 113 -6.18 7.53 -4.30
N ASP A 114 -5.69 7.85 -5.50
CA ASP A 114 -5.34 6.87 -6.53
C ASP A 114 -3.86 6.39 -6.43
N LEU A 115 -3.00 7.06 -5.66
CA LEU A 115 -1.61 6.61 -5.39
C LEU A 115 -1.50 5.15 -4.91
N PRO A 116 -2.33 4.64 -3.97
CA PRO A 116 -2.32 3.24 -3.56
C PRO A 116 -2.52 2.28 -4.75
N LEU A 117 -3.34 2.67 -5.73
CA LEU A 117 -3.59 1.88 -6.93
C LEU A 117 -2.35 1.85 -7.83
N TYR A 118 -1.69 2.99 -8.02
CA TYR A 118 -0.46 3.07 -8.80
C TYR A 118 0.69 2.27 -8.20
N ILE A 119 0.83 2.28 -6.86
CA ILE A 119 1.83 1.44 -6.17
C ILE A 119 1.48 -0.05 -6.29
N GLY A 120 0.19 -0.42 -6.21
CA GLY A 120 -0.26 -1.80 -6.42
C GLY A 120 0.10 -2.33 -7.82
N LEU A 121 -0.08 -1.49 -8.85
CA LEU A 121 0.31 -1.77 -10.23
C LEU A 121 1.83 -1.84 -10.40
N PHE A 122 2.58 -0.93 -9.79
CA PHE A 122 4.04 -1.02 -9.76
C PHE A 122 4.52 -2.32 -9.09
N GLY A 123 3.83 -2.74 -8.03
CA GLY A 123 4.10 -3.99 -7.34
C GLY A 123 3.88 -5.21 -8.22
N SER A 124 2.84 -5.22 -9.05
CA SER A 124 2.60 -6.34 -9.98
C SER A 124 3.61 -6.38 -11.12
N VAL A 125 4.01 -5.23 -11.66
CA VAL A 125 5.11 -5.14 -12.64
C VAL A 125 6.43 -5.65 -12.03
N SER A 126 6.74 -5.24 -10.79
CA SER A 126 7.93 -5.72 -10.07
C SER A 126 7.87 -7.23 -9.81
N SER A 127 6.68 -7.77 -9.54
CA SER A 127 6.45 -9.20 -9.33
C SER A 127 6.62 -10.01 -10.63
N PHE A 128 6.24 -9.45 -11.78
CA PHE A 128 6.53 -10.06 -13.07
C PHE A 128 8.03 -10.15 -13.36
N MET A 129 8.84 -9.18 -12.90
CA MET A 129 10.30 -9.29 -13.00
C MET A 129 10.84 -10.48 -12.20
N VAL A 130 10.25 -10.77 -11.03
CA VAL A 130 10.60 -11.92 -10.17
C VAL A 130 10.08 -13.25 -10.72
N MET A 131 8.98 -13.23 -11.49
CA MET A 131 8.41 -14.41 -12.13
C MET A 131 9.41 -15.15 -13.03
N SER A 132 10.41 -14.43 -13.57
CA SER A 132 11.54 -15.00 -14.32
C SER A 132 12.38 -16.01 -13.53
N PHE A 133 12.30 -16.01 -12.19
CA PHE A 133 13.06 -16.91 -11.31
C PHE A 133 12.17 -17.95 -10.60
N SER A 134 10.88 -17.67 -10.43
CA SER A 134 9.88 -18.61 -9.88
C SER A 134 8.47 -18.21 -10.32
N SER A 135 7.83 -19.00 -11.19
CA SER A 135 6.52 -18.66 -11.77
C SER A 135 5.41 -18.54 -10.73
N SER A 136 5.33 -19.47 -9.78
CA SER A 136 4.20 -19.52 -8.83
C SER A 136 4.22 -18.37 -7.82
N SER A 137 5.39 -18.06 -7.26
CA SER A 137 5.54 -16.99 -6.26
C SER A 137 5.33 -15.60 -6.86
N GLY A 138 5.77 -15.38 -8.11
CA GLY A 138 5.60 -14.08 -8.79
C GLY A 138 4.13 -13.74 -9.07
N GLN A 139 3.32 -14.73 -9.46
CA GLN A 139 1.89 -14.53 -9.74
C GLN A 139 1.09 -14.18 -8.48
N LEU A 140 1.34 -14.90 -7.37
CA LEU A 140 0.65 -14.65 -6.11
C LEU A 140 0.91 -13.24 -5.57
N ILE A 141 2.16 -12.77 -5.66
CA ILE A 141 2.53 -11.40 -5.25
C ILE A 141 1.86 -10.37 -6.16
N ALA A 142 1.83 -10.59 -7.48
CA ALA A 142 1.21 -9.68 -8.44
C ALA A 142 -0.30 -9.51 -8.21
N TYR A 143 -1.00 -10.62 -8.00
CA TYR A 143 -2.44 -10.59 -7.74
C TYR A 143 -2.74 -9.96 -6.38
N SER A 144 -1.96 -10.30 -5.35
CA SER A 144 -2.14 -9.77 -4.00
C SER A 144 -1.84 -8.27 -3.93
N SER A 145 -0.76 -7.79 -4.57
CA SER A 145 -0.40 -6.37 -4.53
C SER A 145 -1.45 -5.47 -5.18
N THR A 146 -2.02 -5.94 -6.29
CA THR A 146 -3.07 -5.21 -7.02
C THR A 146 -4.37 -5.20 -6.23
N LEU A 147 -4.78 -6.36 -5.68
CA LEU A 147 -5.99 -6.47 -4.87
C LEU A 147 -5.93 -5.56 -3.64
N ILE A 148 -4.79 -5.59 -2.93
CA ILE A 148 -4.54 -4.72 -1.77
C ILE A 148 -4.61 -3.25 -2.19
N GLY A 149 -3.98 -2.88 -3.31
CA GLY A 149 -4.00 -1.52 -3.84
C GLY A 149 -5.42 -1.00 -4.13
N ILE A 150 -6.24 -1.83 -4.76
CA ILE A 150 -7.65 -1.52 -5.07
C ILE A 150 -8.43 -1.33 -3.77
N ILE A 151 -8.37 -2.28 -2.83
CA ILE A 151 -9.11 -2.21 -1.56
C ILE A 151 -8.75 -0.94 -0.80
N PHE A 152 -7.45 -0.62 -0.68
CA PHE A 152 -7.01 0.60 0.01
C PHE A 152 -7.49 1.88 -0.68
N CYS A 153 -7.41 1.96 -2.02
CA CYS A 153 -7.93 3.09 -2.79
C CYS A 153 -9.44 3.27 -2.56
N THR A 154 -10.22 2.20 -2.68
CA THR A 154 -11.67 2.23 -2.49
C THR A 154 -12.04 2.62 -1.06
N CYS A 155 -11.39 2.04 -0.05
CA CYS A 155 -11.63 2.41 1.35
C CYS A 155 -11.31 3.89 1.60
N LEU A 156 -10.19 4.41 1.10
CA LEU A 156 -9.87 5.84 1.20
C LEU A 156 -10.94 6.72 0.54
N ARG A 157 -11.40 6.35 -0.65
CA ARG A 157 -12.43 7.12 -1.36
C ARG A 157 -13.77 7.12 -0.62
N VAL A 158 -14.20 5.96 -0.11
CA VAL A 158 -15.47 5.83 0.63
C VAL A 158 -15.41 6.54 1.98
N PHE A 159 -14.35 6.35 2.77
CA PHE A 159 -14.29 6.89 4.13
C PHE A 159 -13.84 8.35 4.21
N LEU A 160 -12.94 8.81 3.34
CA LEU A 160 -12.49 10.20 3.34
C LEU A 160 -13.36 11.05 2.41
N MET A 161 -13.36 10.76 1.11
CA MET A 161 -13.89 11.66 0.08
C MET A 161 -15.41 11.85 0.18
N TYR A 162 -16.16 10.75 0.36
CA TYR A 162 -17.62 10.77 0.40
C TYR A 162 -18.20 11.72 1.48
N PRO A 163 -17.79 11.65 2.76
CA PRO A 163 -18.36 12.52 3.79
C PRO A 163 -17.94 14.00 3.66
N LEU A 164 -16.74 14.33 3.16
CA LEU A 164 -16.42 15.76 2.92
C LEU A 164 -17.19 16.31 1.74
N LYS A 165 -17.26 15.59 0.60
CA LYS A 165 -17.99 16.11 -0.55
C LYS A 165 -19.44 16.41 -0.17
N SER A 166 -20.09 15.48 0.55
CA SER A 166 -21.44 15.69 1.06
C SER A 166 -21.55 16.91 2.00
N LYS A 167 -20.64 17.07 2.96
CA LYS A 167 -20.65 18.24 3.88
C LYS A 167 -20.37 19.57 3.18
N LEU A 168 -19.42 19.62 2.24
CA LEU A 168 -19.07 20.84 1.54
C LEU A 168 -20.14 21.27 0.55
N ILE A 169 -20.76 20.33 -0.18
CA ILE A 169 -21.89 20.63 -1.07
C ILE A 169 -23.07 21.18 -0.25
N SER A 170 -23.40 20.57 0.89
CA SER A 170 -24.44 21.06 1.79
C SER A 170 -24.16 22.49 2.30
N GLN A 171 -22.91 22.82 2.62
CA GLN A 171 -22.51 24.18 3.04
C GLN A 171 -22.56 25.21 1.92
N THR A 172 -22.21 24.83 0.69
CA THR A 172 -22.30 25.71 -0.48
C THR A 172 -23.76 25.93 -0.91
N SER A 173 -24.59 24.88 -0.95
CA SER A 173 -26.03 25.00 -1.25
C SER A 173 -26.79 25.78 -0.18
N GLY A 174 -26.43 25.65 1.10
CA GLY A 174 -27.03 26.45 2.18
C GLY A 174 -26.68 27.94 2.11
N LYS A 175 -25.47 28.28 1.64
CA LYS A 175 -25.07 29.68 1.40
C LYS A 175 -25.75 30.30 0.18
N ALA A 176 -25.99 29.52 -0.88
CA ALA A 176 -26.67 30.03 -2.08
C ALA A 176 -28.11 30.50 -1.78
N ASN A 177 -28.81 29.83 -0.86
CA ASN A 177 -30.16 30.24 -0.42
C ASN A 177 -30.17 31.47 0.50
N GLN A 178 -29.04 31.86 1.10
CA GLN A 178 -28.95 32.99 2.03
C GLN A 178 -28.52 34.30 1.35
N VAL A 179 -28.18 34.26 0.06
CA VAL A 179 -27.82 35.44 -0.75
C VAL A 179 -29.00 35.89 -1.63
N GLN A 180 -30.10 35.14 -1.61
CA GLN A 180 -31.34 35.44 -2.35
C GLN A 180 -32.46 36.03 -1.46
N GLU A 181 -32.23 36.21 -0.15
CA GLU A 181 -33.07 37.05 0.75
C GLU A 181 -32.34 38.35 1.05
#